data_AF-A0A3M2HKG9-F1
#
_entry.id   AF-A0A3M2HKG9-F1
#
_cell.length_a   1.000
_cell.length_b   1.000
_cell.length_c   1.000
_cell.angle_alpha   90.00
_cell.angle_beta   90.00
_cell.angle_gamma   90.00
#
_symmetry.space_group_name_H-M   'P 1'
#
loop_
_entity.id
_entity.type
_entity.pdbx_description
1 polymer ?
#
loop_
_entity_poly.entity_id
_entity_poly.type
_entity_poly.pdbx_seq_one_letter_code
_entity_poly.pdbx_strand_id
1 'polypeptide(L)'
;MDSPLRNYCEYTHRSYVRPSTDRNTPALRGSICELVPMACTGYELPFPKISSMRHAWLPTMTRKIQKALFIGAHPDDIELGCGGTIAKFIERDIEPYCLVATRGGTAAFGHDRVQETATALNTLGVPMENIVQHDFPDARLDSVPLFELIRCIENTVASIKPDRVYTMFREDRHQDHRAVFHASDVACRKVPQILVYETPSAYPNFVPTFFEALSPAQIQLKKTALAAHVSQGERIYMDHEAITAACKFRATQVGLNQCEGFIAHKFIF
;
A
#
# COMPACT_ATOMS: atom_id res chain seq x y z
N MET A 1 5.57 -6.58 57.81
CA MET A 1 6.17 -7.15 56.59
C MET A 1 5.33 -6.65 55.42
N ASP A 2 5.96 -5.81 54.62
CA ASP A 2 5.74 -5.50 53.20
C ASP A 2 4.37 -5.07 52.64
N SER A 3 4.35 -3.79 52.25
CA SER A 3 3.65 -3.16 51.09
C SER A 3 4.24 -3.69 49.75
N PRO A 4 3.83 -3.30 48.51
CA PRO A 4 2.73 -2.43 48.03
C PRO A 4 1.88 -3.12 46.91
N LEU A 5 0.75 -2.64 46.38
CA LEU A 5 0.57 -1.48 45.49
C LEU A 5 -0.94 -1.32 45.23
N ARG A 6 -1.54 -0.23 45.70
CA ARG A 6 -2.78 0.31 45.13
C ARG A 6 -2.64 1.82 45.10
N ASN A 7 -2.36 2.37 43.93
CA ASN A 7 -2.63 3.76 43.60
C ASN A 7 -3.34 3.78 42.26
N TYR A 8 -4.64 4.04 42.32
CA TYR A 8 -5.45 4.39 41.16
C TYR A 8 -5.10 5.82 40.75
N CYS A 9 -4.77 6.01 39.48
CA CYS A 9 -4.52 7.33 38.91
C CYS A 9 -5.87 8.03 38.70
N GLU A 10 -6.05 9.17 39.37
CA GLU A 10 -7.19 10.07 39.19
C GLU A 10 -7.16 10.71 37.80
N TYR A 11 -8.26 10.59 37.06
CA TYR A 11 -8.49 11.34 35.83
C TYR A 11 -9.03 12.74 36.20
N THR A 12 -8.17 13.77 36.14
CA THR A 12 -8.64 15.15 36.24
C THR A 12 -9.16 15.63 34.88
N HIS A 13 -10.47 15.90 34.82
CA HIS A 13 -11.13 16.60 33.73
C HIS A 13 -10.46 17.95 33.46
N ARG A 14 -9.89 18.13 32.26
CA ARG A 14 -9.41 19.43 31.80
C ARG A 14 -10.48 20.08 30.93
N SER A 15 -11.18 21.04 31.53
CA SER A 15 -12.19 21.87 30.89
C SER A 15 -11.55 22.70 29.77
N TYR A 16 -12.07 22.57 28.54
CA TYR A 16 -11.68 23.37 27.40
C TYR A 16 -12.29 24.78 27.56
N VAL A 17 -11.46 25.79 27.82
CA VAL A 17 -11.88 27.20 27.85
C VAL A 17 -11.78 27.76 26.43
N ARG A 18 -12.91 28.20 25.87
CA ARG A 18 -12.96 28.93 24.59
C ARG A 18 -12.35 30.33 24.78
N PRO A 19 -11.56 30.86 23.83
CA PRO A 19 -11.12 32.25 23.91
C PRO A 19 -12.32 33.19 23.69
N SER A 20 -12.60 34.05 24.66
CA SER A 20 -13.57 35.13 24.53
C SER A 20 -12.98 36.29 23.73
N THR A 21 -13.71 36.75 22.72
CA THR A 21 -13.46 38.00 22.00
C THR A 21 -13.93 39.17 22.87
N ASP A 22 -13.07 39.66 23.77
CA ASP A 22 -13.36 40.91 24.47
C ASP A 22 -12.12 41.80 24.53
N ARG A 23 -12.24 42.99 23.93
CA ARG A 23 -11.20 44.02 23.86
C ARG A 23 -11.39 44.94 25.05
N ASN A 24 -10.79 44.61 26.19
CA ASN A 24 -10.44 45.58 27.22
C ASN A 24 -9.69 44.90 28.39
N THR A 25 -8.36 44.92 28.36
CA THR A 25 -7.54 44.77 29.57
C THR A 25 -6.28 45.65 29.48
N PRO A 26 -5.85 46.31 30.58
CA PRO A 26 -4.84 47.37 30.53
C PRO A 26 -3.40 46.83 30.48
N ALA A 27 -2.54 47.55 29.76
CA ALA A 27 -1.12 47.23 29.59
C ALA A 27 -0.32 47.36 30.91
N LEU A 28 0.42 46.31 31.27
CA LEU A 28 1.45 46.36 32.32
C LEU A 28 2.80 46.73 31.70
N ARG A 29 3.33 47.90 32.09
CA ARG A 29 4.69 48.36 31.80
C ARG A 29 5.69 47.58 32.68
N GLY A 30 6.60 46.85 32.05
CA GLY A 30 7.79 46.27 32.68
C GLY A 30 9.06 46.93 32.16
N SER A 31 9.95 47.31 33.08
CA SER A 31 11.23 48.01 32.91
C SER A 31 12.21 47.33 31.94
N ILE A 32 12.83 48.14 31.08
CA ILE A 32 13.89 47.72 30.15
C ILE A 32 15.20 47.68 30.93
N CYS A 33 15.83 46.50 31.04
CA CYS A 33 17.18 46.35 31.58
C CYS A 33 18.15 46.44 30.39
N GLU A 34 18.93 47.53 30.32
CA GLU A 34 19.99 47.70 29.32
C GLU A 34 21.12 46.71 29.60
N LEU A 35 21.29 45.74 28.72
CA LEU A 35 22.46 44.87 28.67
C LEU A 35 23.44 45.42 27.62
N VAL A 36 24.54 45.99 28.10
CA VAL A 36 25.68 46.44 27.29
C VAL A 36 26.46 45.21 26.79
N PRO A 37 26.72 45.05 25.48
CA PRO A 37 27.55 43.94 25.00
C PRO A 37 29.03 44.22 25.28
N MET A 38 29.68 43.35 26.05
CA MET A 38 31.14 43.26 26.09
C MET A 38 31.66 42.75 24.75
N ALA A 39 32.65 43.46 24.18
CA ALA A 39 33.38 43.03 23.01
C ALA A 39 34.24 41.80 23.33
N CYS A 40 33.93 40.66 22.72
CA CYS A 40 34.84 39.52 22.63
C CYS A 40 35.54 39.55 21.27
N THR A 41 36.86 39.61 21.33
CA THR A 41 37.81 39.67 20.22
C THR A 41 37.76 38.43 19.33
N GLY A 42 38.16 38.61 18.07
CA GLY A 42 37.89 37.74 16.94
C GLY A 42 38.45 36.32 17.03
N TYR A 43 37.70 35.42 16.40
CA TYR A 43 38.21 34.31 15.61
C TYR A 43 37.24 34.15 14.43
N GLU A 44 37.63 34.64 13.25
CA GLU A 44 36.92 34.33 12.00
C GLU A 44 37.26 32.89 11.59
N LEU A 45 36.29 31.99 11.71
CA LEU A 45 36.35 30.72 11.01
C LEU A 45 36.12 30.98 9.50
N PRO A 46 36.89 30.39 8.59
CA PRO A 46 36.71 30.61 7.17
C PRO A 46 35.43 29.89 6.71
N PHE A 47 34.31 30.60 6.71
CA PHE A 47 33.14 30.16 5.96
C PHE A 47 33.41 30.38 4.47
N PRO A 48 33.44 29.33 3.63
CA PRO A 48 33.61 29.53 2.21
C PRO A 48 32.41 30.31 1.66
N LYS A 49 32.68 31.35 0.87
CA LYS A 49 31.65 32.14 0.18
C LYS A 49 30.81 31.21 -0.70
N ILE A 50 29.55 31.02 -0.33
CA ILE A 50 28.54 30.30 -1.12
C ILE A 50 28.17 31.21 -2.30
N SER A 51 29.00 31.24 -3.34
CA SER A 51 28.63 31.95 -4.58
C SER A 51 29.03 31.23 -5.87
N SER A 52 29.38 29.94 -5.82
CA SER A 52 29.64 29.19 -7.06
C SER A 52 29.30 27.71 -7.05
N MET A 53 28.78 27.14 -5.95
CA MET A 53 28.23 25.79 -6.00
C MET A 53 26.81 25.84 -6.56
N ARG A 54 26.72 25.94 -7.89
CA ARG A 54 25.63 25.27 -8.60
C ARG A 54 25.81 23.79 -8.27
N HIS A 55 25.19 23.34 -7.18
CA HIS A 55 24.94 21.93 -6.95
C HIS A 55 24.07 21.52 -8.14
N ALA A 56 24.72 21.04 -9.20
CA ALA A 56 24.07 20.18 -10.14
C ALA A 56 23.59 19.01 -9.28
N TRP A 57 22.32 19.10 -8.88
CA TRP A 57 21.58 17.98 -8.36
C TRP A 57 21.56 16.99 -9.51
N LEU A 58 22.60 16.16 -9.59
CA LEU A 58 22.61 15.00 -10.46
C LEU A 58 21.36 14.26 -10.03
N PRO A 59 20.33 14.13 -10.90
CA PRO A 59 19.20 13.31 -10.55
C PRO A 59 19.82 11.93 -10.34
N THR A 60 19.90 11.49 -9.08
CA THR A 60 20.13 10.09 -8.79
C THR A 60 19.08 9.38 -9.62
N MET A 61 19.51 8.67 -10.66
CA MET A 61 18.59 7.96 -11.54
C MET A 61 17.92 6.91 -10.67
N THR A 62 16.82 7.30 -10.02
CA THR A 62 15.94 6.38 -9.34
C THR A 62 15.57 5.36 -10.38
N ARG A 63 15.80 4.08 -10.09
CA ARG A 63 15.52 3.03 -11.06
C ARG A 63 14.04 3.12 -11.44
N LYS A 64 13.77 3.57 -12.67
CA LYS A 64 12.40 3.67 -13.18
C LYS A 64 11.84 2.25 -13.23
N ILE A 65 10.72 2.02 -12.54
CA ILE A 65 10.00 0.75 -12.63
C ILE A 65 9.57 0.55 -14.08
N GLN A 66 9.89 -0.59 -14.66
CA GLN A 66 9.47 -0.99 -16.01
C GLN A 66 8.51 -2.18 -15.95
N LYS A 67 8.73 -3.10 -15.00
CA LYS A 67 7.85 -4.27 -14.82
C LYS A 67 7.41 -4.42 -13.38
N ALA A 68 6.14 -4.76 -13.20
CA ALA A 68 5.56 -5.07 -11.90
C ALA A 68 4.87 -6.43 -11.92
N LEU A 69 5.09 -7.22 -10.87
CA LEU A 69 4.42 -8.50 -10.65
C LEU A 69 3.40 -8.36 -9.53
N PHE A 70 2.14 -8.71 -9.80
CA PHE A 70 1.04 -8.74 -8.86
C PHE A 70 0.72 -10.20 -8.51
N ILE A 71 0.68 -10.54 -7.23
CA ILE A 71 0.54 -11.92 -6.77
C ILE A 71 -0.68 -12.02 -5.84
N GLY A 72 -1.69 -12.78 -6.27
CA GLY A 72 -2.90 -13.08 -5.53
C GLY A 72 -3.05 -14.56 -5.22
N ALA A 73 -3.88 -14.89 -4.21
CA ALA A 73 -4.20 -16.28 -3.91
C ALA A 73 -5.30 -16.78 -4.85
N HIS A 74 -6.37 -16.00 -4.98
CA HIS A 74 -7.60 -16.38 -5.67
C HIS A 74 -7.89 -15.45 -6.86
N PRO A 75 -8.74 -15.89 -7.82
CA PRO A 75 -9.38 -14.99 -8.76
C PRO A 75 -10.11 -13.88 -8.01
N ASP A 76 -9.89 -12.60 -8.36
CA ASP A 76 -10.39 -11.36 -7.76
C ASP A 76 -9.44 -10.58 -6.83
N ASP A 77 -8.47 -11.26 -6.19
CA ASP A 77 -7.63 -10.63 -5.16
C ASP A 77 -6.80 -9.45 -5.72
N ILE A 78 -6.23 -9.64 -6.91
CA ILE A 78 -5.36 -8.65 -7.56
C ILE A 78 -6.17 -7.43 -7.98
N GLU A 79 -7.33 -7.66 -8.58
CA GLU A 79 -8.23 -6.62 -9.06
C GLU A 79 -8.79 -5.79 -7.90
N LEU A 80 -9.14 -6.46 -6.78
CA LEU A 80 -9.60 -5.81 -5.55
C LEU A 80 -8.51 -4.94 -4.92
N GLY A 81 -7.29 -5.45 -4.79
CA GLY A 81 -6.20 -4.74 -4.12
C GLY A 81 -5.48 -3.71 -4.98
N CYS A 82 -5.34 -3.99 -6.28
CA CYS A 82 -4.40 -3.30 -7.18
C CYS A 82 -5.01 -2.87 -8.51
N GLY A 83 -6.30 -3.07 -8.77
CA GLY A 83 -6.89 -2.86 -10.10
C GLY A 83 -6.71 -1.44 -10.64
N GLY A 84 -6.79 -0.42 -9.77
CA GLY A 84 -6.55 0.96 -10.16
C GLY A 84 -5.08 1.23 -10.46
N THR A 85 -4.17 0.67 -9.67
CA THR A 85 -2.73 0.75 -9.86
C THR A 85 -2.29 0.07 -11.15
N ILE A 86 -2.90 -1.07 -11.51
CA ILE A 86 -2.64 -1.74 -12.80
C ILE A 86 -3.06 -0.84 -13.97
N ALA A 87 -4.28 -0.29 -13.93
CA ALA A 87 -4.74 0.64 -14.97
C ALA A 87 -3.79 1.85 -15.13
N LYS A 88 -3.32 2.40 -14.00
CA LYS A 88 -2.32 3.47 -13.97
C LYS A 88 -0.97 3.04 -14.55
N PHE A 89 -0.55 1.79 -14.37
CA PHE A 89 0.72 1.27 -14.86
C PHE A 89 0.68 1.10 -16.38
N ILE A 90 -0.43 0.60 -16.91
CA ILE A 90 -0.67 0.54 -18.36
C ILE A 90 -0.57 1.93 -19.00
N GLU A 91 -1.21 2.95 -18.41
CA GLU A 91 -1.12 4.35 -18.90
C GLU A 91 0.30 4.94 -18.86
N ARG A 92 1.22 4.33 -18.10
CA ARG A 92 2.60 4.80 -17.88
C ARG A 92 3.65 3.93 -18.56
N ASP A 93 3.23 3.02 -19.43
CA ASP A 93 4.10 2.05 -20.10
C ASP A 93 4.92 1.22 -19.10
N ILE A 94 4.30 0.85 -17.97
CA ILE A 94 4.85 -0.12 -17.01
C ILE A 94 4.13 -1.44 -17.24
N GLU A 95 4.87 -2.50 -17.51
CA GLU A 95 4.33 -3.82 -17.86
C GLU A 95 3.84 -4.57 -16.60
N PRO A 96 2.53 -4.81 -16.44
CA PRO A 96 2.02 -5.62 -15.36
C PRO A 96 2.07 -7.11 -15.73
N TYR A 97 2.43 -7.92 -14.76
CA TYR A 97 2.33 -9.38 -14.77
C TYR A 97 1.51 -9.82 -13.56
N CYS A 98 0.63 -10.80 -13.74
CA CYS A 98 -0.26 -11.26 -12.68
C CYS A 98 -0.05 -12.76 -12.45
N LEU A 99 0.11 -13.16 -11.19
CA LEU A 99 0.14 -14.55 -10.77
C LEU A 99 -1.00 -14.80 -9.78
N VAL A 100 -1.86 -15.76 -10.09
CA VAL A 100 -2.92 -16.23 -9.19
C VAL A 100 -2.63 -17.67 -8.79
N ALA A 101 -2.55 -17.95 -7.49
CA ALA A 101 -2.11 -19.25 -7.00
C ALA A 101 -3.14 -20.38 -7.21
N THR A 102 -4.43 -20.08 -7.08
CA THR A 102 -5.51 -21.06 -7.21
C THR A 102 -6.40 -20.73 -8.40
N ARG A 103 -7.25 -21.69 -8.79
CA ARG A 103 -8.31 -21.48 -9.79
C ARG A 103 -9.57 -20.84 -9.21
N GLY A 104 -9.61 -20.60 -7.90
CA GLY A 104 -10.86 -20.38 -7.15
C GLY A 104 -11.69 -21.66 -7.13
N GLY A 105 -12.22 -22.04 -5.97
CA GLY A 105 -12.91 -23.32 -5.75
C GLY A 105 -13.95 -23.62 -6.83
N THR A 106 -14.11 -24.91 -7.15
CA THR A 106 -14.88 -25.41 -8.28
C THR A 106 -16.20 -24.67 -8.47
N ALA A 107 -16.31 -23.94 -9.58
CA ALA A 107 -17.51 -23.56 -10.31
C ALA A 107 -18.83 -23.82 -9.57
N ALA A 108 -19.06 -23.12 -8.45
CA ALA A 108 -20.39 -23.06 -7.90
C ALA A 108 -21.23 -22.34 -8.97
N PHE A 109 -22.26 -23.01 -9.48
CA PHE A 109 -23.21 -22.46 -10.45
C PHE A 109 -22.71 -22.29 -11.89
N GLY A 110 -21.67 -23.03 -12.33
CA GLY A 110 -21.27 -23.06 -13.75
C GLY A 110 -20.43 -21.88 -14.22
N HIS A 111 -19.92 -21.07 -13.29
CA HIS A 111 -18.98 -19.98 -13.57
C HIS A 111 -17.54 -20.48 -13.61
N ASP A 112 -16.79 -20.03 -14.62
CA ASP A 112 -15.35 -20.30 -14.72
C ASP A 112 -14.56 -19.11 -14.15
N ARG A 113 -14.20 -19.20 -12.87
CA ARG A 113 -13.46 -18.14 -12.17
C ARG A 113 -12.07 -17.86 -12.78
N VAL A 114 -11.48 -18.84 -13.47
CA VAL A 114 -10.24 -18.62 -14.23
C VAL A 114 -10.49 -17.65 -15.38
N GLN A 115 -11.58 -17.88 -16.12
CA GLN A 115 -11.98 -16.98 -17.20
C GLN A 115 -12.42 -15.61 -16.68
N GLU A 116 -13.08 -15.54 -15.52
CA GLU A 116 -13.48 -14.28 -14.89
C GLU A 116 -12.26 -13.40 -14.57
N THR A 117 -11.25 -13.94 -13.88
CA THR A 117 -10.02 -13.17 -13.57
C THR A 117 -9.25 -12.80 -14.84
N ALA A 118 -9.16 -13.71 -15.81
CA ALA A 118 -8.48 -13.41 -17.07
C ALA A 118 -9.16 -12.25 -17.81
N THR A 119 -10.49 -12.25 -17.85
CA THR A 119 -11.31 -11.18 -18.44
C THR A 119 -11.16 -9.88 -17.66
N ALA A 120 -11.18 -9.93 -16.33
CA ALA A 120 -11.04 -8.78 -15.46
C ALA A 120 -9.67 -8.10 -15.62
N LEU A 121 -8.58 -8.86 -15.54
CA LEU A 121 -7.23 -8.35 -15.72
C LEU A 121 -6.99 -7.84 -17.15
N ASN A 122 -7.53 -8.52 -18.16
CA ASN A 122 -7.46 -8.04 -19.54
C ASN A 122 -8.22 -6.72 -19.74
N THR A 123 -9.36 -6.54 -19.05
CA THR A 123 -10.12 -5.28 -19.03
C THR A 123 -9.29 -4.13 -18.45
N LEU A 124 -8.37 -4.41 -17.53
CA LEU A 124 -7.40 -3.43 -17.00
C LEU A 124 -6.23 -3.15 -17.94
N GLY A 125 -6.13 -3.87 -19.07
CA GLY A 125 -5.08 -3.75 -20.07
C GLY A 125 -3.93 -4.74 -19.90
N VAL A 126 -4.02 -5.72 -18.99
CA VAL A 126 -2.99 -6.75 -18.84
C VAL A 126 -3.02 -7.69 -20.06
N PRO A 127 -1.90 -7.89 -20.78
CA PRO A 127 -1.83 -8.88 -21.86
C PRO A 127 -2.14 -10.29 -21.34
N MET A 128 -2.85 -11.11 -22.12
CA MET A 128 -3.26 -12.45 -21.68
C MET A 128 -2.05 -13.34 -21.36
N GLU A 129 -0.95 -13.18 -22.10
CA GLU A 129 0.32 -13.87 -21.88
C GLU A 129 1.02 -13.47 -20.57
N ASN A 130 0.64 -12.35 -19.97
CA ASN A 130 1.18 -11.86 -18.71
C ASN A 130 0.32 -12.29 -17.50
N ILE A 131 -0.76 -13.03 -17.72
CA ILE A 131 -1.64 -13.56 -16.67
C ILE A 131 -1.33 -15.05 -16.51
N VAL A 132 -0.80 -15.42 -15.36
CA VAL A 132 -0.49 -16.80 -15.01
C VAL A 132 -1.37 -17.22 -13.85
N GLN A 133 -2.06 -18.35 -14.02
CA GLN A 133 -2.87 -18.94 -12.97
C GLN A 133 -2.46 -20.39 -12.73
N HIS A 134 -2.35 -20.75 -11.46
CA HIS A 134 -1.99 -22.07 -11.01
C HIS A 134 -3.20 -22.81 -10.43
N ASP A 135 -3.02 -24.12 -10.22
CA ASP A 135 -4.06 -25.03 -9.73
C ASP A 135 -3.68 -25.59 -8.35
N PHE A 136 -3.15 -24.73 -7.49
CA PHE A 136 -2.99 -25.10 -6.09
C PHE A 136 -4.38 -25.25 -5.43
N PRO A 137 -4.52 -26.12 -4.42
CA PRO A 137 -5.80 -26.45 -3.83
C PRO A 137 -6.41 -25.23 -3.11
N ASP A 138 -7.53 -24.76 -3.66
CA ASP A 138 -8.27 -23.61 -3.15
C ASP A 138 -8.76 -23.80 -1.71
N ALA A 139 -8.71 -22.73 -0.92
CA ALA A 139 -8.98 -22.72 0.52
C ALA A 139 -8.07 -23.63 1.35
N ARG A 140 -7.00 -24.17 0.78
CA ARG A 140 -6.14 -25.21 1.37
C ARG A 140 -4.66 -24.99 1.06
N LEU A 141 -4.25 -23.76 0.75
CA LEU A 141 -2.83 -23.45 0.51
C LEU A 141 -1.96 -23.65 1.77
N ASP A 142 -2.57 -23.63 2.96
CA ASP A 142 -1.93 -24.00 4.23
C ASP A 142 -1.54 -25.49 4.31
N SER A 143 -2.17 -26.34 3.49
CA SER A 143 -1.82 -27.76 3.36
C SER A 143 -0.75 -28.04 2.30
N VAL A 144 -0.46 -27.06 1.43
CA VAL A 144 0.61 -27.15 0.44
C VAL A 144 1.95 -26.93 1.13
N PRO A 145 2.97 -27.77 0.92
CA PRO A 145 4.31 -27.47 1.40
C PRO A 145 4.75 -26.09 0.89
N LEU A 146 5.06 -25.17 1.81
CA LEU A 146 5.36 -23.77 1.46
C LEU A 146 6.43 -23.63 0.37
N PHE A 147 7.40 -24.55 0.34
CA PHE A 147 8.44 -24.62 -0.69
C PHE A 147 7.88 -24.73 -2.12
N GLU A 148 6.73 -25.39 -2.34
CA GLU A 148 6.12 -25.48 -3.66
C GLU A 148 5.59 -24.14 -4.15
N LEU A 149 4.94 -23.37 -3.26
CA LEU A 149 4.51 -22.00 -3.53
C LEU A 149 5.71 -21.08 -3.77
N ILE A 150 6.76 -21.21 -2.94
CA ILE A 150 8.01 -20.46 -3.10
C ILE A 150 8.61 -20.72 -4.48
N ARG A 151 8.79 -22.00 -4.87
CA ARG A 151 9.36 -22.39 -6.16
C ARG A 151 8.53 -21.87 -7.33
N CYS A 152 7.20 -21.92 -7.20
CA CYS A 152 6.28 -21.38 -8.18
C CYS A 152 6.53 -19.88 -8.41
N ILE A 153 6.58 -19.10 -7.34
CA ILE A 153 6.81 -17.65 -7.42
C ILE A 153 8.25 -17.34 -7.86
N GLU A 154 9.26 -18.10 -7.41
CA GLU A 154 10.66 -17.94 -7.84
C GLU A 154 10.82 -18.14 -9.34
N ASN A 155 10.15 -19.12 -9.93
CA ASN A 155 10.17 -19.36 -11.37
C ASN A 155 9.59 -18.15 -12.15
N THR A 156 8.45 -17.62 -11.68
CA THR A 156 7.80 -16.44 -12.26
C THR A 156 8.67 -15.18 -12.12
N VAL A 157 9.28 -14.97 -10.94
CA VAL A 157 10.22 -13.86 -10.72
C VAL A 157 11.46 -14.00 -11.61
N ALA A 158 11.97 -15.21 -11.81
CA ALA A 158 13.14 -15.46 -12.66
C ALA A 158 12.87 -15.19 -14.15
N SER A 159 11.67 -15.51 -14.64
CA SER A 159 11.28 -15.27 -16.04
C SER A 159 11.03 -13.78 -16.30
N ILE A 160 10.32 -13.10 -15.41
CA ILE A 160 9.90 -11.70 -15.61
C ILE A 160 11.01 -10.71 -15.26
N LYS A 161 11.73 -11.00 -14.16
CA LYS A 161 12.67 -10.10 -13.47
C LYS A 161 12.00 -8.75 -13.10
N PRO A 162 10.94 -8.76 -12.27
CA PRO A 162 10.19 -7.55 -11.95
C PRO A 162 11.04 -6.57 -11.14
N ASP A 163 10.79 -5.27 -11.33
CA ASP A 163 11.40 -4.21 -10.51
C ASP A 163 10.64 -4.04 -9.18
N ARG A 164 9.33 -4.32 -9.20
CA ARG A 164 8.43 -4.22 -8.06
C ARG A 164 7.46 -5.40 -8.01
N VAL A 165 7.18 -5.89 -6.81
CA VAL A 165 6.14 -6.91 -6.55
C VAL A 165 5.06 -6.31 -5.66
N TYR A 166 3.80 -6.65 -5.94
CA TYR A 166 2.63 -6.43 -5.10
C TYR A 166 2.12 -7.79 -4.61
N THR A 167 1.96 -7.96 -3.30
CA THR A 167 1.48 -9.23 -2.71
C THR A 167 0.55 -9.01 -1.53
N MET A 168 0.01 -10.11 -0.99
CA MET A 168 -1.03 -10.15 0.03
C MET A 168 -0.55 -9.60 1.39
N PHE A 169 -1.48 -9.19 2.25
CA PHE A 169 -1.16 -8.81 3.61
C PHE A 169 -0.89 -10.02 4.52
N ARG A 170 0.17 -9.93 5.34
CA ARG A 170 0.54 -10.99 6.30
C ARG A 170 -0.55 -11.28 7.31
N GLU A 171 -1.23 -10.24 7.76
CA GLU A 171 -2.28 -10.33 8.78
C GLU A 171 -3.64 -10.27 8.10
N ASP A 172 -3.95 -11.36 7.42
CA ASP A 172 -5.21 -11.60 6.75
C ASP A 172 -5.96 -12.75 7.45
N ARG A 173 -7.29 -12.67 7.56
CA ARG A 173 -8.10 -13.75 8.12
C ARG A 173 -8.04 -15.02 7.26
N HIS A 174 -7.90 -14.87 5.94
CA HIS A 174 -7.85 -15.99 5.00
C HIS A 174 -6.46 -16.66 5.01
N GLN A 175 -6.40 -17.96 5.29
CA GLN A 175 -5.15 -18.72 5.39
C GLN A 175 -4.36 -18.74 4.09
N ASP A 176 -5.04 -18.81 2.94
CA ASP A 176 -4.38 -18.82 1.64
C ASP A 176 -3.65 -17.50 1.35
N HIS A 177 -4.20 -16.36 1.78
CA HIS A 177 -3.56 -15.06 1.63
C HIS A 177 -2.25 -15.01 2.44
N ARG A 178 -2.26 -15.55 3.66
CA ARG A 178 -1.07 -15.66 4.50
C ARG A 178 -0.03 -16.60 3.90
N ALA A 179 -0.45 -17.75 3.35
CA ALA A 179 0.44 -18.69 2.69
C ALA A 179 1.15 -18.05 1.48
N VAL A 180 0.40 -17.33 0.64
CA VAL A 180 0.94 -16.57 -0.50
C VAL A 180 1.89 -15.47 -0.04
N PHE A 181 1.53 -14.69 1.00
CA PHE A 181 2.45 -13.69 1.55
C PHE A 181 3.79 -14.31 1.99
N HIS A 182 3.75 -15.41 2.76
CA HIS A 182 4.97 -16.07 3.24
C HIS A 182 5.82 -16.62 2.09
N ALA A 183 5.18 -17.17 1.06
CA ALA A 183 5.90 -17.63 -0.13
C ALA A 183 6.54 -16.47 -0.90
N SER A 184 5.79 -15.38 -1.12
CA SER A 184 6.25 -14.16 -1.80
C SER A 184 7.42 -13.50 -1.08
N ASP A 185 7.38 -13.40 0.25
CA ASP A 185 8.46 -12.81 1.06
C ASP A 185 9.82 -13.49 0.78
N VAL A 186 9.81 -14.82 0.74
CA VAL A 186 11.00 -15.62 0.44
C VAL A 186 11.37 -15.52 -1.04
N ALA A 187 10.43 -15.78 -1.95
CA ALA A 187 10.68 -15.87 -3.38
C ALA A 187 11.14 -14.53 -3.99
N CYS A 188 10.59 -13.42 -3.50
CA CYS A 188 10.87 -12.07 -4.00
C CYS A 188 12.01 -11.36 -3.24
N ARG A 189 12.78 -12.06 -2.39
CA ARG A 189 13.85 -11.47 -1.56
C ARG A 189 14.88 -10.66 -2.35
N LYS A 190 15.10 -10.96 -3.64
CA LYS A 190 16.01 -10.23 -4.54
C LYS A 190 15.35 -9.10 -5.35
N VAL A 191 14.02 -9.03 -5.38
CA VAL A 191 13.28 -7.93 -6.03
C VAL A 191 13.47 -6.65 -5.20
N PRO A 192 13.87 -5.49 -5.77
CA PRO A 192 14.16 -4.28 -5.00
C PRO A 192 12.98 -3.76 -4.18
N GLN A 193 11.76 -3.85 -4.71
CA GLN A 193 10.56 -3.29 -4.09
C GLN A 193 9.49 -4.37 -3.92
N ILE A 194 9.01 -4.54 -2.69
CA ILE A 194 7.88 -5.41 -2.34
C ILE A 194 6.86 -4.53 -1.60
N LEU A 195 5.71 -4.35 -2.22
CA LEU A 195 4.56 -3.68 -1.67
C LEU A 195 3.47 -4.69 -1.33
N VAL A 196 2.72 -4.40 -0.29
CA VAL A 196 1.69 -5.29 0.24
C VAL A 196 0.33 -4.60 0.16
N TYR A 197 -0.66 -5.26 -0.44
CA TYR A 197 -1.99 -4.70 -0.68
C TYR A 197 -3.05 -5.25 0.29
N GLU A 198 -4.12 -4.48 0.44
CA GLU A 198 -5.28 -4.82 1.27
C GLU A 198 -6.28 -5.66 0.48
N THR A 199 -6.85 -6.66 1.15
CA THR A 199 -7.97 -7.48 0.67
C THR A 199 -9.18 -7.27 1.60
N PRO A 200 -10.39 -7.69 1.22
CA PRO A 200 -11.56 -7.61 2.12
C PRO A 200 -11.39 -8.38 3.44
N SER A 201 -10.54 -9.41 3.46
CA SER A 201 -10.30 -10.27 4.63
C SER A 201 -9.12 -9.83 5.48
N ALA A 202 -8.39 -8.77 5.09
CA ALA A 202 -7.34 -8.16 5.89
C ALA A 202 -7.84 -7.74 7.29
N TYR A 203 -6.97 -7.87 8.30
CA TYR A 203 -7.28 -7.36 9.63
C TYR A 203 -7.24 -5.82 9.65
N PRO A 204 -8.00 -5.16 10.56
CA PRO A 204 -8.08 -3.70 10.62
C PRO A 204 -6.75 -2.96 10.88
N ASN A 205 -5.69 -3.68 11.25
CA ASN A 205 -4.35 -3.13 11.43
C ASN A 205 -3.56 -2.97 10.12
N PHE A 206 -4.21 -3.09 8.95
CA PHE A 206 -3.62 -2.65 7.69
C PHE A 206 -3.45 -1.12 7.68
N VAL A 207 -2.20 -0.68 7.87
CA VAL A 207 -1.82 0.75 7.90
C VAL A 207 -0.86 1.04 6.74
N PRO A 208 -1.38 1.47 5.57
CA PRO A 208 -0.55 1.73 4.40
C PRO A 208 0.38 2.94 4.60
N THR A 209 1.58 2.85 4.04
CA THR A 209 2.61 3.91 4.06
C THR A 209 3.03 4.33 2.65
N PHE A 210 2.54 3.63 1.63
CA PHE A 210 2.78 3.91 0.23
C PHE A 210 1.43 4.04 -0.48
N PHE A 211 1.24 5.06 -1.31
CA PHE A 211 -0.06 5.36 -1.91
C PHE A 211 0.08 5.64 -3.40
N GLU A 212 -0.73 4.99 -4.21
CA GLU A 212 -0.83 5.27 -5.63
C GLU A 212 -2.06 6.14 -5.86
N ALA A 213 -1.86 7.43 -6.13
CA ALA A 213 -2.94 8.33 -6.52
C ALA A 213 -3.61 7.83 -7.82
N LEU A 214 -4.94 7.84 -7.86
CA LEU A 214 -5.74 7.32 -8.97
C LEU A 214 -6.64 8.39 -9.57
N SER A 215 -6.83 8.31 -10.88
CA SER A 215 -7.82 9.11 -11.61
C SER A 215 -9.22 8.49 -11.48
N PRO A 216 -10.31 9.26 -11.68
CA PRO A 216 -11.65 8.71 -11.74
C PRO A 216 -11.82 7.63 -12.82
N ALA A 217 -11.09 7.74 -13.93
CA ALA A 217 -11.11 6.75 -15.02
C ALA A 217 -10.47 5.42 -14.59
N GLN A 218 -9.34 5.46 -13.88
CA GLN A 218 -8.68 4.26 -13.34
C GLN A 218 -9.56 3.54 -12.31
N ILE A 219 -10.26 4.29 -11.45
CA ILE A 219 -11.24 3.72 -10.51
C ILE A 219 -12.44 3.13 -11.25
N GLN A 220 -12.87 3.73 -12.36
CA GLN A 220 -13.95 3.18 -13.16
C GLN A 220 -13.53 1.88 -13.86
N LEU A 221 -12.32 1.81 -14.42
CA LEU A 221 -11.76 0.58 -14.99
C LEU A 221 -11.66 -0.53 -13.94
N LYS A 222 -11.19 -0.22 -12.73
CA LYS A 222 -11.19 -1.17 -11.59
C LYS A 222 -12.57 -1.76 -11.34
N LYS A 223 -13.61 -0.92 -11.25
CA LYS A 223 -14.99 -1.38 -11.06
C LYS A 223 -15.47 -2.25 -12.21
N THR A 224 -15.21 -1.85 -13.45
CA THR A 224 -15.59 -2.63 -14.64
C THR A 224 -14.89 -3.99 -14.67
N ALA A 225 -13.60 -4.06 -14.30
CA ALA A 225 -12.87 -5.31 -14.18
C ALA A 225 -13.47 -6.21 -13.09
N LEU A 226 -13.75 -5.66 -11.90
CA LEU A 226 -14.35 -6.41 -10.80
C LEU A 226 -15.75 -6.95 -11.13
N ALA A 227 -16.52 -6.24 -11.96
CA ALA A 227 -17.82 -6.72 -12.44
C ALA A 227 -17.74 -7.98 -13.32
N ALA A 228 -16.55 -8.35 -13.84
CA ALA A 228 -16.36 -9.60 -14.57
C ALA A 228 -16.38 -10.83 -13.65
N HIS A 229 -16.19 -10.66 -12.34
CA HIS A 229 -16.30 -11.72 -11.32
C HIS A 229 -17.75 -11.98 -10.95
N VAL A 230 -18.56 -12.38 -11.94
CA VAL A 230 -20.01 -12.59 -11.79
C VAL A 230 -20.30 -13.60 -10.67
N SER A 231 -19.49 -14.65 -10.56
CA SER A 231 -19.59 -15.65 -9.49
C SER A 231 -19.48 -15.08 -8.07
N GLN A 232 -18.85 -13.90 -7.92
CA GLN A 232 -18.67 -13.21 -6.64
C GLN A 232 -19.53 -11.94 -6.51
N GLY A 233 -20.39 -11.63 -7.49
CA GLY A 233 -21.10 -10.35 -7.58
C GLY A 233 -22.01 -10.02 -6.39
N GLU A 234 -22.51 -11.02 -5.65
CA GLU A 234 -23.35 -10.81 -4.45
C GLU A 234 -22.55 -10.40 -3.20
N ARG A 235 -21.22 -10.42 -3.26
CA ARG A 235 -20.38 -10.05 -2.13
C ARG A 235 -20.38 -8.54 -1.94
N ILE A 236 -20.59 -8.08 -0.71
CA ILE A 236 -20.65 -6.64 -0.38
C ILE A 236 -19.40 -5.87 -0.82
N TYR A 237 -18.22 -6.49 -0.82
CA TYR A 237 -16.97 -5.87 -1.24
C TYR A 237 -16.80 -5.76 -2.77
N MET A 238 -17.65 -6.44 -3.55
CA MET A 238 -17.72 -6.30 -5.01
C MET A 238 -18.64 -5.14 -5.44
N ASP A 239 -19.41 -4.57 -4.51
CA ASP A 239 -20.26 -3.42 -4.79
C ASP A 239 -19.44 -2.18 -5.22
N HIS A 240 -19.93 -1.45 -6.22
CA HIS A 240 -19.24 -0.29 -6.78
C HIS A 240 -19.05 0.84 -5.76
N GLU A 241 -20.01 1.04 -4.86
CA GLU A 241 -19.90 2.04 -3.80
C GLU A 241 -18.88 1.60 -2.76
N ALA A 242 -18.88 0.32 -2.36
CA ALA A 242 -17.88 -0.23 -1.44
C ALA A 242 -16.44 -0.08 -1.98
N ILE A 243 -16.20 -0.42 -3.25
CA ILE A 243 -14.91 -0.25 -3.92
C ILE A 243 -14.49 1.22 -3.92
N THR A 244 -15.42 2.12 -4.25
CA THR A 244 -15.16 3.57 -4.28
C THR A 244 -14.87 4.11 -2.88
N ALA A 245 -15.62 3.65 -1.87
CA ALA A 245 -15.49 4.05 -0.48
C ALA A 245 -14.13 3.63 0.09
N ALA A 246 -13.67 2.41 -0.21
CA ALA A 246 -12.34 1.94 0.20
C ALA A 246 -11.23 2.84 -0.38
N CYS A 247 -11.28 3.15 -1.67
CA CYS A 247 -10.29 4.02 -2.32
C CYS A 247 -10.33 5.46 -1.77
N LYS A 248 -11.52 5.99 -1.47
CA LYS A 248 -11.67 7.31 -0.84
C LYS A 248 -11.17 7.33 0.60
N PHE A 249 -11.47 6.29 1.37
CA PHE A 249 -11.02 6.16 2.75
C PHE A 249 -9.49 6.21 2.85
N ARG A 250 -8.77 5.49 1.97
CA ARG A 250 -7.31 5.57 1.92
C ARG A 250 -6.82 6.94 1.44
N ALA A 251 -7.53 7.57 0.50
CA ALA A 251 -7.13 8.86 -0.06
C ALA A 251 -7.22 10.01 0.95
N THR A 252 -8.27 10.04 1.78
CA THR A 252 -8.44 11.09 2.79
C THR A 252 -7.36 11.08 3.86
N GLN A 253 -6.74 9.92 4.12
CA GLN A 253 -5.63 9.79 5.06
C GLN A 253 -4.36 10.53 4.60
N VAL A 254 -4.24 10.83 3.29
CA VAL A 254 -3.04 11.44 2.69
C VAL A 254 -3.33 12.65 1.80
N GLY A 255 -4.53 13.23 1.92
CA GLY A 255 -4.90 14.45 1.18
C GLY A 255 -5.08 14.25 -0.32
N LEU A 256 -5.45 13.04 -0.76
CA LEU A 256 -5.78 12.71 -2.15
C LEU A 256 -7.30 12.58 -2.32
N ASN A 257 -7.76 12.61 -3.57
CA ASN A 257 -9.17 12.39 -3.88
C ASN A 257 -9.52 10.89 -3.93
N GLN A 258 -8.70 10.09 -4.62
CA GLN A 258 -8.82 8.63 -4.72
C GLN A 258 -7.42 8.02 -4.81
N CYS A 259 -7.19 6.90 -4.11
CA CYS A 259 -5.95 6.15 -4.19
C CYS A 259 -6.15 4.68 -3.81
N GLU A 260 -5.16 3.86 -4.13
CA GLU A 260 -4.91 2.58 -3.46
C GLU A 260 -3.75 2.74 -2.49
N GLY A 261 -3.86 2.12 -1.31
CA GLY A 261 -2.86 2.15 -0.25
C GLY A 261 -2.15 0.81 -0.12
N PHE A 262 -0.84 0.88 0.10
CA PHE A 262 0.05 -0.27 0.23
C PHE A 262 0.98 -0.12 1.43
N ILE A 263 1.37 -1.25 2.03
CA ILE A 263 2.46 -1.30 3.01
C ILE A 263 3.77 -1.52 2.25
N ALA A 264 4.76 -0.66 2.48
CA ALA A 264 6.10 -0.86 1.95
C ALA A 264 6.86 -1.92 2.78
N HIS A 265 6.73 -3.20 2.40
CA HIS A 265 7.43 -4.31 3.06
C HIS A 265 8.94 -4.26 2.84
N LYS A 266 9.35 -3.91 1.61
CA LYS A 266 10.75 -3.62 1.26
C LYS A 266 10.78 -2.57 0.15
N PHE A 267 11.60 -1.54 0.30
CA PHE A 267 11.67 -0.47 -0.70
C PHE A 267 13.11 0.03 -0.87
N ILE A 268 13.72 -0.33 -1.99
CA ILE A 268 15.08 0.11 -2.38
C ILE A 268 14.95 1.01 -3.63
N PHE A 269 15.61 2.16 -3.60
CA PHE A 269 15.62 3.18 -4.66
C PHE A 269 16.64 2.90 -5.77
#